data_AF-T4VRA9-F1
#
_entry.id   AF-T4VRA9-F1
#
_cell.length_a   1.000
_cell.length_b   1.000
_cell.length_c   1.000
_cell.angle_alpha   90.00
_cell.angle_beta   90.00
_cell.angle_gamma   90.00
#
_symmetry.space_group_name_H-M   'P 1'
#
loop_
_entity.id
_entity.type
_entity.pdbx_description
1 polymer ?
#
loop_
_entity_poly.entity_id
_entity_poly.type
_entity_poly.pdbx_seq_one_letter_code
_entity_poly.pdbx_strand_id
1 'polypeptide(L)'
;MYAANPYNTYKQNSINMASKEQLLLMLVDGAVKYTKIAKIAIEKKDIQRAHKELIRVQDIFTELMATLDMSSGSFVQDLFNLYEFIKNKLADANMKKDINIIDEVLPLIEDVRDMWHEVSKKAKGL
;
A
#
# COMPACT_ATOMS: atom_id res chain seq x y z
N MET A 1 -25.53 24.31 2.44
CA MET A 1 -24.39 24.02 3.33
C MET A 1 -24.18 22.51 3.31
N TYR A 2 -23.05 22.03 2.77
CA TYR A 2 -22.75 20.60 2.78
C TYR A 2 -22.34 20.20 4.19
N ALA A 3 -23.14 19.37 4.86
CA ALA A 3 -22.78 18.78 6.14
C ALA A 3 -21.48 18.00 5.95
N ALA A 4 -20.42 18.38 6.67
CA ALA A 4 -19.17 17.64 6.70
C ALA A 4 -19.47 16.20 7.11
N ASN A 5 -19.14 15.24 6.25
CA ASN A 5 -19.37 13.82 6.51
C ASN A 5 -18.58 13.41 7.77
N PRO A 6 -19.25 13.04 8.89
CA PRO A 6 -18.58 12.77 10.17
C PRO A 6 -17.47 11.73 10.02
N TYR A 7 -17.67 10.72 9.17
CA TYR A 7 -16.67 9.68 8.89
C TYR A 7 -15.37 10.24 8.29
N ASN A 8 -15.47 11.23 7.41
CA ASN A 8 -14.30 11.91 6.85
C ASN A 8 -13.57 12.72 7.93
N THR A 9 -14.30 13.38 8.83
CA THR A 9 -13.72 14.11 9.97
C THR A 9 -12.98 13.17 10.92
N TYR A 10 -13.56 12.01 11.26
CA TYR A 10 -12.89 11.01 12.09
C TYR A 10 -11.62 10.46 11.44
N LYS A 11 -11.70 10.09 10.16
CA LYS A 11 -10.54 9.59 9.41
C LYS A 11 -9.42 10.63 9.33
N GLN A 12 -9.76 11.89 9.10
CA GLN A 12 -8.78 12.97 9.00
C GLN A 12 -8.13 13.27 10.36
N ASN A 13 -8.90 13.26 11.45
CA ASN A 13 -8.36 13.39 12.80
C ASN A 13 -7.43 12.23 13.17
N SER A 14 -7.79 10.99 12.81
CA SER A 14 -6.91 9.83 13.05
C SER A 14 -5.58 9.93 12.32
N ILE A 15 -5.54 10.53 11.12
CA ILE A 15 -4.30 10.76 10.36
C ILE A 15 -3.47 11.87 11.03
N ASN A 16 -4.10 13.00 11.37
CA ASN A 16 -3.41 14.16 11.94
C ASN A 16 -2.76 13.89 13.31
N MET A 17 -3.27 12.90 14.05
CA MET A 17 -2.76 12.51 15.37
C MET A 17 -1.88 11.26 15.34
N ALA A 18 -1.70 10.63 14.18
CA ALA A 18 -0.94 9.39 14.05
C ALA A 18 0.58 9.61 14.19
N SER A 19 1.27 8.70 14.88
CA SER A 19 2.73 8.64 14.85
C SER A 19 3.23 8.24 13.46
N LYS A 20 4.52 8.47 13.19
CA LYS A 20 5.16 8.02 11.93
C LYS A 20 5.00 6.52 11.73
N GLU A 21 5.13 5.71 12.79
CA GLU A 21 4.91 4.26 12.66
C GLU A 21 3.46 3.93 12.34
N GLN A 22 2.50 4.63 12.96
CA GLN A 22 1.08 4.41 12.65
C GLN A 22 0.73 4.78 11.21
N LEU A 23 1.30 5.87 10.67
CA LEU A 23 1.14 6.24 9.26
C LEU A 23 1.72 5.16 8.33
N LEU A 24 2.89 4.61 8.66
CA LEU A 24 3.48 3.50 7.92
C LEU A 24 2.56 2.27 7.90
N LEU A 25 2.05 1.85 9.06
CA LEU A 25 1.11 0.72 9.15
C LEU A 25 -0.17 0.98 8.34
N MET A 26 -0.71 2.20 8.40
CA MET A 26 -1.88 2.59 7.61
C MET A 26 -1.62 2.55 6.09
N LEU A 27 -0.41 2.89 5.65
CA LEU A 27 0.00 2.79 4.25
C LEU A 27 0.02 1.34 3.78
N VAL A 28 0.67 0.44 4.53
CA VAL A 28 0.79 -0.97 4.13
C VAL A 28 -0.54 -1.73 4.25
N ASP A 29 -1.37 -1.40 5.25
CA ASP A 29 -2.75 -1.91 5.33
C ASP A 29 -3.60 -1.41 4.17
N GLY A 30 -3.41 -0.14 3.82
CA GLY A 30 -4.00 0.49 2.64
C GLY A 30 -3.60 -0.24 1.36
N ALA A 31 -2.32 -0.53 1.17
CA ALA A 31 -1.81 -1.22 -0.03
C ALA A 31 -2.53 -2.53 -0.27
N VAL A 32 -2.62 -3.41 0.75
CA VAL A 32 -3.33 -4.69 0.63
C VAL A 32 -4.81 -4.47 0.33
N LYS A 33 -5.47 -3.56 1.05
CA LYS A 33 -6.89 -3.27 0.86
C LYS A 33 -7.19 -2.78 -0.56
N TYR A 34 -6.42 -1.81 -1.06
CA TYR A 34 -6.67 -1.20 -2.37
C TYR A 34 -6.31 -2.15 -3.51
N THR A 35 -5.30 -3.01 -3.36
CA THR A 35 -5.01 -4.10 -4.32
C THR A 35 -6.19 -5.08 -4.41
N LYS A 36 -6.77 -5.50 -3.28
CA LYS A 36 -7.97 -6.38 -3.28
C LYS A 36 -9.17 -5.70 -3.94
N ILE A 37 -9.40 -4.41 -3.69
CA ILE A 37 -10.47 -3.64 -4.36
C ILE A 37 -10.21 -3.56 -5.87
N ALA A 38 -8.96 -3.31 -6.29
CA ALA A 38 -8.59 -3.27 -7.69
C ALA A 38 -8.88 -4.60 -8.39
N LYS A 39 -8.52 -5.74 -7.78
CA LYS A 39 -8.84 -7.08 -8.30
C LYS A 39 -10.33 -7.23 -8.59
N ILE A 40 -11.16 -6.96 -7.60
CA ILE A 40 -12.63 -7.05 -7.72
C ILE A 40 -13.16 -6.10 -8.79
N ALA A 41 -12.58 -4.91 -8.92
CA ALA A 41 -12.96 -3.95 -9.94
C ALA A 41 -12.64 -4.45 -11.36
N ILE A 42 -11.48 -5.10 -11.57
CA ILE A 42 -11.15 -5.75 -12.84
C ILE A 42 -12.14 -6.87 -13.16
N GLU A 43 -12.44 -7.75 -12.21
CA GLU A 43 -13.41 -8.84 -12.38
C GLU A 43 -14.80 -8.32 -12.77
N LYS A 44 -15.21 -7.19 -12.19
CA LYS A 44 -16.47 -6.51 -12.50
C LYS A 44 -16.42 -5.60 -13.74
N LYS A 45 -15.29 -5.55 -14.44
CA LYS A 45 -15.02 -4.67 -15.59
C LYS A 45 -15.18 -3.17 -15.27
N ASP A 46 -15.03 -2.79 -14.01
CA ASP A 46 -14.95 -1.39 -13.57
C ASP A 46 -13.51 -0.89 -13.72
N ILE A 47 -13.14 -0.59 -14.97
CA ILE A 47 -11.78 -0.23 -15.38
C ILE A 47 -11.28 1.06 -14.70
N GLN A 48 -12.18 2.02 -14.51
CA GLN A 48 -11.87 3.32 -13.89
C GLN A 48 -11.52 3.14 -12.41
N ARG A 49 -12.33 2.37 -11.68
CA ARG A 49 -12.04 2.05 -10.29
C ARG A 49 -10.78 1.21 -10.15
N ALA A 50 -10.60 0.19 -11.00
CA ALA A 50 -9.40 -0.62 -11.00
C ALA A 50 -8.15 0.24 -11.19
N HIS A 51 -8.16 1.14 -12.19
CA HIS A 51 -7.05 2.07 -12.43
C HIS A 51 -6.77 2.97 -11.22
N LYS A 52 -7.81 3.59 -10.66
CA LYS A 52 -7.69 4.48 -9.50
C LYS A 52 -7.03 3.78 -8.32
N GLU A 53 -7.49 2.58 -7.97
CA GLU A 53 -6.94 1.87 -6.82
C GLU A 53 -5.53 1.31 -7.10
N LEU A 54 -5.21 0.88 -8.32
CA LEU A 54 -3.85 0.44 -8.67
C LEU A 54 -2.84 1.59 -8.65
N ILE A 55 -3.18 2.76 -9.19
CA ILE A 55 -2.32 3.96 -9.08
C ILE A 55 -2.08 4.30 -7.62
N ARG A 56 -3.14 4.27 -6.80
CA ARG A 56 -3.02 4.54 -5.37
C ARG A 56 -2.04 3.60 -4.67
N VAL A 57 -2.02 2.32 -5.02
CA VAL A 57 -1.06 1.37 -4.43
C VAL A 57 0.36 1.65 -4.94
N GLN A 58 0.52 2.01 -6.22
CA GLN A 58 1.82 2.41 -6.78
C GLN A 58 2.37 3.66 -6.08
N ASP A 59 1.52 4.63 -5.75
CA ASP A 59 1.90 5.83 -5.00
C ASP A 59 2.37 5.46 -3.59
N ILE A 60 1.70 4.51 -2.92
CA ILE A 60 2.11 4.00 -1.60
C ILE A 60 3.52 3.40 -1.69
N PHE A 61 3.79 2.51 -2.64
CA PHE A 61 5.12 1.92 -2.77
C PHE A 61 6.19 2.95 -3.16
N THR A 62 5.82 3.97 -3.95
CA THR A 62 6.72 5.08 -4.27
C THR A 62 7.10 5.87 -3.01
N GLU A 63 6.14 6.16 -2.14
CA GLU A 63 6.39 6.82 -0.85
C GLU A 63 7.26 5.95 0.08
N LEU A 64 6.97 4.64 0.15
CA LEU A 64 7.80 3.71 0.93
C LEU A 64 9.25 3.70 0.43
N MET A 65 9.47 3.64 -0.89
CA MET A 65 10.80 3.73 -1.49
C MET A 65 11.50 5.06 -1.16
N ALA A 66 10.79 6.18 -1.25
CA ALA A 66 11.35 7.51 -1.00
C ALA A 66 11.73 7.75 0.47
N THR A 67 11.12 7.00 1.40
CA THR A 67 11.34 7.15 2.85
C THR A 67 12.34 6.15 3.42
N LEU A 68 12.89 5.24 2.61
CA LEU A 68 13.95 4.33 3.03
C LEU A 68 15.25 5.09 3.34
N ASP A 69 15.80 4.84 4.53
CA ASP A 69 17.15 5.29 4.85
C ASP A 69 18.18 4.35 4.24
N MET A 70 18.71 4.73 3.08
CA MET A 70 19.70 3.95 2.33
C MET A 70 21.04 3.76 3.07
N SER A 71 21.26 4.46 4.20
CA SER A 71 22.44 4.27 5.04
C SER A 71 22.30 3.17 6.09
N SER A 72 21.09 2.65 6.32
CA SER A 72 20.78 1.70 7.40
C SER A 72 21.23 0.25 7.14
N GLY A 73 21.97 -0.02 6.04
CA GLY A 73 22.60 -1.31 5.76
C GLY A 73 22.18 -1.93 4.42
N SER A 74 22.77 -3.07 4.07
CA SER A 74 22.58 -3.70 2.75
C SER A 74 21.16 -4.19 2.49
N PHE A 75 20.42 -4.59 3.54
CA PHE A 75 19.04 -5.08 3.41
C PHE A 75 18.08 -4.01 2.86
N VAL A 76 18.41 -2.72 3.02
CA VAL A 76 17.57 -1.61 2.54
C VAL A 76 17.50 -1.61 1.02
N GLN A 77 18.58 -2.00 0.34
CA GLN A 77 18.60 -2.13 -1.11
C GLN A 77 17.68 -3.27 -1.58
N ASP A 78 17.69 -4.40 -0.88
CA ASP A 78 16.79 -5.52 -1.18
C ASP A 78 15.32 -5.11 -1.01
N LEU A 79 15.04 -4.34 0.04
CA LEU A 79 13.70 -3.82 0.31
C LEU A 79 13.24 -2.82 -0.76
N PHE A 80 14.13 -1.92 -1.19
CA PHE A 80 13.88 -1.00 -2.30
C PHE A 80 13.56 -1.76 -3.58
N ASN A 81 14.35 -2.79 -3.92
CA ASN A 81 14.15 -3.61 -5.11
C ASN A 81 12.81 -4.36 -5.07
N LEU A 82 12.43 -4.89 -3.91
CA LEU A 82 11.13 -5.52 -3.71
C LEU A 82 9.97 -4.54 -3.95
N TYR A 83 10.06 -3.33 -3.38
CA TYR A 83 9.03 -2.31 -3.54
C TYR A 83 8.92 -1.83 -4.99
N GLU A 84 10.05 -1.66 -5.67
CA GLU A 84 10.08 -1.31 -7.09
C GLU A 84 9.45 -2.42 -7.96
N PHE A 85 9.79 -3.68 -7.69
CA PHE A 85 9.20 -4.82 -8.38
C PHE A 85 7.68 -4.85 -8.23
N ILE A 86 7.17 -4.70 -7.01
CA ILE A 86 5.72 -4.66 -6.73
C ILE A 86 5.06 -3.52 -7.51
N LYS A 87 5.63 -2.30 -7.43
CA LYS A 87 5.11 -1.12 -8.14
C LYS A 87 5.01 -1.37 -9.65
N ASN A 88 6.06 -1.94 -10.25
CA ASN A 88 6.11 -2.20 -11.69
C ASN A 88 5.10 -3.28 -12.10
N LYS A 89 4.96 -4.37 -11.33
CA LYS A 89 3.93 -5.39 -11.56
C LYS A 89 2.51 -4.83 -11.48
N LEU A 90 2.26 -3.92 -10.53
CA LEU A 90 0.95 -3.25 -10.43
C LEU A 90 0.70 -2.29 -11.61
N ALA A 91 1.74 -1.67 -12.17
CA ALA A 91 1.62 -0.88 -13.40
C ALA A 91 1.25 -1.77 -14.60
N ASP A 92 1.90 -2.93 -14.74
CA ASP A 92 1.56 -3.92 -15.76
C ASP A 92 0.12 -4.45 -15.60
N ALA A 93 -0.27 -4.80 -14.38
CA ALA A 93 -1.64 -5.21 -14.05
C ALA A 93 -2.65 -4.12 -14.41
N ASN A 94 -2.29 -2.85 -14.20
CA ASN A 94 -3.13 -1.72 -14.55
C ASN A 94 -3.26 -1.57 -16.07
N MET A 95 -2.16 -1.63 -16.82
CA MET A 95 -2.19 -1.50 -18.28
C MET A 95 -2.97 -2.64 -18.94
N LYS A 96 -2.74 -3.88 -18.51
CA LYS A 96 -3.35 -5.08 -19.10
C LYS A 96 -4.73 -5.42 -18.52
N LYS A 97 -5.05 -4.88 -17.34
CA LYS A 97 -6.21 -5.28 -16.53
C LYS A 97 -6.24 -6.80 -16.31
N ASP A 98 -5.08 -7.35 -15.99
CA ASP A 98 -4.86 -8.79 -15.79
C ASP A 98 -4.84 -9.12 -14.29
N ILE A 99 -5.83 -9.91 -13.85
CA ILE A 99 -5.96 -10.34 -12.47
C ILE A 99 -4.86 -11.32 -12.05
N ASN A 100 -4.26 -12.06 -12.98
CA ASN A 100 -3.22 -13.03 -12.65
C ASN A 100 -1.96 -12.32 -12.14
N ILE A 101 -1.66 -11.14 -12.67
CA ILE A 101 -0.55 -10.30 -12.18
C ILE A 101 -0.86 -9.80 -10.76
N ILE A 102 -2.12 -9.46 -10.48
CA ILE A 102 -2.53 -9.09 -9.12
C ILE A 102 -2.39 -10.28 -8.16
N ASP A 103 -2.76 -11.48 -8.60
CA ASP A 103 -2.68 -12.70 -7.77
C ASP A 103 -1.24 -13.13 -7.49
N GLU A 104 -0.32 -12.88 -8.42
CA GLU A 104 1.13 -13.08 -8.21
C GLU A 104 1.70 -12.08 -7.18
N VAL A 105 1.32 -10.80 -7.27
CA VAL A 105 1.95 -9.74 -6.48
C VAL A 105 1.27 -9.51 -5.12
N LEU A 106 -0.01 -9.81 -4.97
CA LEU A 106 -0.76 -9.58 -3.74
C LEU A 106 -0.12 -10.26 -2.51
N PRO A 107 0.33 -11.53 -2.56
CA PRO A 107 1.03 -12.15 -1.44
C PRO A 107 2.27 -11.37 -0.99
N LEU A 108 3.06 -10.82 -1.92
CA LEU A 108 4.22 -9.99 -1.58
C LEU A 108 3.82 -8.69 -0.86
N ILE A 109 2.72 -8.07 -1.27
CA ILE A 109 2.17 -6.88 -0.60
C ILE A 109 1.70 -7.25 0.82
N GLU A 110 1.10 -8.43 0.99
CA GLU A 110 0.69 -8.95 2.29
C GLU A 110 1.88 -9.24 3.20
N ASP A 111 2.96 -9.83 2.68
CA ASP A 111 4.20 -10.09 3.42
C ASP A 111 4.87 -8.78 3.86
N VAL A 112 4.93 -7.76 3.00
CA VAL A 112 5.45 -6.43 3.37
C VAL A 112 4.64 -5.81 4.50
N ARG A 113 3.31 -5.93 4.43
CA ARG A 113 2.40 -5.43 5.48
C ARG A 113 2.63 -6.17 6.79
N ASP A 114 2.71 -7.49 6.75
CA ASP A 114 2.91 -8.33 7.94
C ASP A 114 4.28 -8.08 8.60
N MET A 115 5.33 -7.93 7.79
CA MET A 115 6.67 -7.57 8.24
C MET A 115 6.67 -6.26 9.05
N TRP A 116 6.04 -5.19 8.53
CA TRP A 116 6.01 -3.90 9.23
C TRP A 116 5.17 -3.93 10.50
N HIS A 117 4.08 -4.71 10.51
CA HIS A 117 3.32 -4.97 11.74
C HIS A 117 4.18 -5.70 12.78
N GLU A 118 4.97 -6.70 12.38
CA GLU A 118 5.87 -7.42 13.28
C GLU A 118 6.97 -6.50 13.84
N VAL A 119 7.60 -5.68 12.99
CA VAL A 119 8.58 -4.67 13.40
C VAL A 119 7.96 -3.71 14.42
N SER A 120 6.74 -3.23 14.18
CA SER A 120 6.06 -2.33 15.13
C SER A 120 5.76 -3.00 16.48
N LYS A 121 5.39 -4.29 16.50
CA LYS A 121 5.18 -5.04 17.75
C LYS A 121 6.47 -5.16 18.54
N LYS A 122 7.55 -5.61 17.89
CA LYS A 122 8.89 -5.73 18.50
C LYS A 122 9.40 -4.40 19.06
N ALA A 123 9.22 -3.30 18.31
CA ALA A 123 9.61 -1.96 18.75
C ALA A 123 8.86 -1.49 20.02
N LYS A 124 7.63 -1.99 20.23
CA LYS A 124 6.82 -1.72 21.43
C LYS A 124 7.08 -2.71 22.57
N GLY A 125 7.95 -3.69 22.38
CA GLY A 125 8.21 -4.76 23.35
C GLY A 125 7.05 -5.75 23.51
N LEU A 126 6.20 -5.88 22.48
CA LEU A 126 5.03 -6.75 22.42
C LEU A 126 5.27 -7.99 21.56
#